data_AF-A0A379AI68-F1
#
_entry.id   AF-A0A379AI68-F1
#
_cell.length_a   1.000
_cell.length_b   1.000
_cell.length_c   1.000
_cell.angle_alpha   90.00
_cell.angle_beta   90.00
_cell.angle_gamma   90.00
#
_symmetry.space_group_name_H-M   'P 1'
#
loop_
_entity.id
_entity.type
_entity.pdbx_description
1 polymer ?
#
loop_
_entity_poly.entity_id
_entity_poly.type
_entity_poly.pdbx_seq_one_letter_code
_entity_poly.pdbx_strand_id
1 'polypeptide(L)'
;MDSSDGEGAAALRQLLSLYANLAEAPVARQIDGIRHCTLSAVNRRVPEPGPVVFARGVSITLEVDEQAFSGASPWLFGQRAGAGLWPPCGAQQFHGVHPEQPAAWRSGLLAAAHGPESADMSGEKVISLPRLTRLPDDFWQRVMAAPWRYDLFQLLRRLDAQGGQRYPLGRAPLPKFESVRIGQTPSLAFAPATVASATPRDEAGRHELSIYSFGLFGPNGPLPTHLTEYVHERIVHHQDHSLSAFADLFHHRATLLFYRAWADAQPTVSLDRPDDSRFLNYLACLAGIGLPAQQQASSLSLHARLMLVGHLSRHGHDAEGLVRILRHYFGVPVRLTQNLPHWLTLDSRDQARLGAGRHMPRLGASAFLGVAVRDVQHRFRLHLGPLSAAQYARFLPDAPGAREVRDWGASLPRH
;
A
#
# COMPACT_ATOMS: atom_id res chain seq x y z
N MET A 1 -7.42 -19.28 26.19
CA MET A 1 -8.63 -20.12 26.11
C MET A 1 -8.13 -21.53 26.14
N ASP A 2 -8.07 -22.12 27.33
CA ASP A 2 -7.84 -23.56 27.46
C ASP A 2 -9.19 -24.21 27.25
N SER A 3 -9.43 -24.73 26.05
CA SER A 3 -10.57 -25.60 25.80
C SER A 3 -10.10 -26.91 25.17
N SER A 4 -10.42 -27.97 25.91
CA SER A 4 -10.48 -29.39 25.55
C SER A 4 -10.14 -29.79 24.11
N ASP A 5 -9.17 -30.71 23.99
CA ASP A 5 -8.91 -31.77 22.99
C ASP A 5 -9.49 -31.70 21.55
N GLY A 6 -9.68 -30.51 20.97
CA GLY A 6 -9.96 -30.39 19.54
C GLY A 6 -10.49 -29.04 19.06
N GLU A 7 -10.98 -28.16 19.95
CA GLU A 7 -11.52 -26.85 19.55
C GLU A 7 -10.44 -25.95 18.94
N GLY A 8 -9.22 -25.95 19.48
CA GLY A 8 -8.10 -25.16 18.97
C GLY A 8 -7.69 -25.53 17.53
N ALA A 9 -7.67 -26.83 17.22
CA ALA A 9 -7.35 -27.31 15.87
C ALA A 9 -8.49 -27.02 14.88
N ALA A 10 -9.76 -27.11 15.30
CA ALA A 10 -10.90 -26.76 14.46
C ALA A 10 -10.93 -25.26 14.14
N ALA A 11 -10.72 -24.40 15.14
CA ALA A 11 -10.65 -22.95 14.96
C ALA A 11 -9.48 -22.54 14.04
N LEU A 12 -8.31 -23.16 14.20
CA LEU A 12 -7.16 -22.88 13.33
C LEU A 12 -7.41 -23.31 11.88
N ARG A 13 -8.05 -24.46 11.66
CA ARG A 13 -8.44 -24.93 10.32
C ARG A 13 -9.44 -23.99 9.65
N GLN A 14 -10.47 -23.56 10.39
CA GLN A 14 -11.43 -22.57 9.89
C GLN A 14 -10.78 -21.24 9.55
N LEU A 15 -9.82 -20.78 10.36
CA LEU A 15 -9.10 -19.56 10.06
C LEU A 15 -8.26 -19.72 8.80
N LEU A 16 -7.46 -20.79 8.69
CA LEU A 16 -6.61 -21.03 7.53
C LEU A 16 -7.41 -21.22 6.23
N SER A 17 -8.60 -21.82 6.31
CA SER A 17 -9.48 -22.02 5.15
C SER A 17 -10.06 -20.71 4.59
N LEU A 18 -10.11 -19.64 5.38
CA LEU A 18 -10.49 -18.30 4.90
C LEU A 18 -9.40 -17.65 4.04
N TYR A 19 -8.13 -18.05 4.21
CA TYR A 19 -6.98 -17.45 3.54
C TYR A 19 -6.37 -18.34 2.46
N ALA A 20 -6.72 -19.63 2.43
CA ALA A 20 -6.23 -20.58 1.45
C ALA A 20 -7.18 -20.70 0.26
N ASN A 21 -6.62 -20.85 -0.94
CA ASN A 21 -7.39 -21.23 -2.12
C ASN A 21 -7.76 -22.72 -2.04
N LEU A 22 -8.90 -23.03 -1.41
CA LEU A 22 -9.35 -24.41 -1.16
C LEU A 22 -9.60 -25.22 -2.45
N ALA A 23 -9.57 -24.59 -3.64
CA ALA A 23 -9.58 -25.29 -4.92
C ALA A 23 -8.29 -26.11 -5.17
N GLU A 24 -7.21 -25.82 -4.45
CA GLU A 24 -5.97 -26.59 -4.50
C GLU A 24 -6.01 -27.77 -3.52
N ALA A 25 -6.25 -28.97 -4.05
CA ALA A 25 -6.31 -30.21 -3.29
C ALA A 25 -5.11 -30.52 -2.37
N PRO A 26 -3.86 -30.07 -2.64
CA PRO A 26 -2.74 -30.23 -1.70
C PRO A 26 -2.88 -29.34 -0.45
N VAL A 27 -3.36 -28.11 -0.62
CA VAL A 27 -3.48 -27.13 0.47
C VAL A 27 -4.63 -27.48 1.40
N ALA A 28 -5.76 -27.91 0.85
CA ALA A 28 -6.89 -28.41 1.63
C ALA A 28 -6.48 -29.62 2.50
N ARG A 29 -5.74 -30.57 1.92
CA ARG A 29 -5.21 -31.73 2.65
C ARG A 29 -4.26 -31.35 3.79
N GLN A 30 -3.40 -30.35 3.61
CA GLN A 30 -2.50 -29.87 4.65
C GLN A 30 -3.24 -29.18 5.81
N ILE A 31 -4.27 -28.40 5.51
CA ILE A 31 -5.13 -27.77 6.54
C ILE A 31 -5.86 -28.85 7.33
N ASP A 32 -6.46 -29.83 6.65
CA ASP A 32 -7.14 -30.95 7.31
C ASP A 32 -6.19 -31.85 8.11
N GLY A 33 -4.89 -31.84 7.79
CA GLY A 33 -3.82 -32.55 8.48
C GLY A 33 -3.47 -32.00 9.87
N ILE A 34 -4.00 -30.85 10.29
CA ILE A 34 -3.77 -30.30 11.64
C ILE A 34 -4.63 -31.06 12.65
N ARG A 35 -3.98 -31.86 13.51
CA ARG A 35 -4.63 -32.73 14.49
C ARG A 35 -4.85 -32.04 15.82
N HIS A 36 -3.81 -31.36 16.33
CA HIS A 36 -3.89 -30.66 17.61
C HIS A 36 -3.20 -29.30 17.58
N CYS A 37 -3.74 -28.35 18.32
CA CYS A 37 -3.17 -27.01 18.47
C CYS A 37 -3.36 -26.56 19.91
N THR A 38 -2.26 -26.41 20.64
CA THR A 38 -2.27 -25.92 22.02
C THR A 38 -1.49 -24.62 22.13
N LEU A 39 -2.09 -23.64 22.80
CA LEU A 39 -1.46 -22.37 23.11
C LEU A 39 -1.24 -22.28 24.62
N SER A 40 0.00 -22.15 25.06
CA SER A 40 0.32 -21.93 26.47
C SER A 40 1.09 -20.63 26.66
N ALA A 41 0.76 -19.88 27.72
CA ALA A 41 1.54 -18.71 28.09
C ALA A 41 2.89 -19.17 28.66
N VAL A 42 3.99 -18.70 28.07
CA VAL A 42 5.36 -19.02 28.51
C VAL A 42 6.03 -17.75 29.00
N ASN A 43 6.46 -17.77 30.26
CA ASN A 43 7.29 -16.73 30.83
C ASN A 43 8.71 -17.28 30.99
N ARG A 44 9.66 -16.77 30.21
CA ARG A 44 11.06 -17.24 30.26
C ARG A 44 12.00 -16.07 30.53
N ARG A 45 12.97 -16.29 31.41
CA ARG A 45 14.08 -15.35 31.59
C ARG A 45 14.87 -15.26 30.29
N VAL A 46 15.12 -14.04 29.82
CA VAL A 46 15.88 -13.81 28.59
C VAL A 46 17.37 -14.02 28.90
N PRO A 47 18.09 -14.89 28.16
CA PRO A 47 19.49 -15.20 28.44
C PRO A 47 20.42 -14.15 27.82
N GLU A 48 20.18 -12.87 28.12
CA GLU A 48 21.08 -11.76 27.74
C GLU A 48 21.75 -11.17 28.99
N PRO A 49 23.02 -10.74 28.89
CA PRO A 49 23.70 -10.07 29.98
C PRO A 49 23.09 -8.68 30.23
N GLY A 50 22.50 -8.48 31.42
CA GLY A 50 21.79 -7.26 31.79
C GLY A 50 20.93 -7.44 33.06
N PRO A 51 20.12 -6.43 33.44
CA PRO A 51 19.14 -6.59 34.53
C PRO A 51 18.20 -7.77 34.25
N VAL A 52 17.69 -8.43 35.29
CA VAL A 52 16.85 -9.65 35.12
C VAL A 52 15.54 -9.29 34.41
N VAL A 53 15.44 -9.61 33.12
CA VAL A 53 14.24 -9.42 32.30
C VAL A 53 13.55 -10.77 32.06
N PHE A 54 12.23 -10.79 32.29
CA PHE A 54 11.36 -11.91 31.95
C PHE A 54 10.59 -11.60 30.68
N ALA A 55 10.74 -12.41 29.64
CA ALA A 55 9.91 -12.36 28.45
C ALA A 55 8.62 -13.13 28.70
N ARG A 56 7.48 -12.53 28.37
CA ARG A 56 6.20 -13.22 28.24
C ARG A 56 5.94 -13.50 26.77
N GLY A 57 5.64 -14.75 26.44
CA GLY A 57 5.30 -15.18 25.09
C GLY A 57 4.16 -16.18 25.14
N VAL A 58 3.69 -16.57 23.96
CA VAL A 58 2.74 -17.66 23.80
C VAL A 58 3.44 -18.75 23.01
N SER A 59 3.56 -19.94 23.59
CA SER A 59 4.03 -21.13 22.89
C SER A 59 2.87 -21.75 22.18
N ILE A 60 3.02 -21.98 20.88
CA ILE A 60 2.04 -22.68 20.04
C ILE A 60 2.65 -24.04 19.70
N THR A 61 2.02 -25.10 20.17
CA THR A 61 2.40 -26.47 19.82
C THR A 61 1.37 -27.02 18.86
N LEU A 62 1.84 -27.44 17.67
CA LEU A 62 1.00 -28.02 16.63
C LEU A 62 1.37 -29.50 16.45
N GLU A 63 0.37 -30.36 16.48
CA GLU A 63 0.49 -31.75 16.06
C GLU A 63 -0.17 -31.90 14.69
N VAL A 64 0.60 -32.42 13.73
CA VAL A 64 0.18 -32.56 12.33
C VAL A 64 0.35 -34.01 11.88
N ASP A 65 -0.57 -34.46 11.03
CA ASP A 65 -0.49 -35.77 10.39
C ASP A 65 0.51 -35.73 9.23
N GLU A 66 1.66 -36.37 9.41
CA GLU A 66 2.76 -36.34 8.43
C GLU A 66 2.34 -36.86 7.04
N GLN A 67 1.37 -37.77 6.94
CA GLN A 67 0.89 -38.28 5.65
C GLN A 67 0.13 -37.21 4.85
N ALA A 68 -0.58 -36.31 5.54
CA ALA A 68 -1.27 -35.17 4.94
C ALA A 68 -0.31 -34.12 4.35
N PHE A 69 0.97 -34.20 4.73
CA PHE A 69 2.07 -33.36 4.25
C PHE A 69 2.99 -34.12 3.27
N SER A 70 2.60 -35.29 2.78
CA SER A 70 3.40 -36.03 1.78
C SER A 70 3.65 -35.18 0.52
N GLY A 71 4.93 -34.89 0.25
CA GLY A 71 5.37 -34.00 -0.83
C GLY A 71 5.84 -32.59 -0.41
N ALA A 72 5.61 -32.17 0.84
CA ALA A 72 6.14 -30.94 1.44
C ALA A 72 6.40 -31.14 2.94
N SER A 73 7.64 -30.96 3.42
CA SER A 73 7.98 -31.27 4.81
C SER A 73 7.09 -30.52 5.83
N PRO A 74 6.55 -31.17 6.88
CA PRO A 74 5.90 -30.51 8.02
C PRO A 74 6.76 -29.41 8.65
N TRP A 75 8.08 -29.56 8.52
CA TRP A 75 9.07 -28.61 9.01
C TRP A 75 9.03 -27.27 8.26
N LEU A 76 8.74 -27.27 6.95
CA LEU A 76 8.57 -26.06 6.14
C LEU A 76 7.30 -25.26 6.49
N PHE A 77 6.24 -25.95 6.93
CA PHE A 77 5.02 -25.31 7.46
C PHE A 77 5.32 -24.59 8.78
N GLY A 78 6.06 -25.24 9.70
CA GLY A 78 6.54 -24.62 10.94
C GLY A 78 7.49 -23.44 10.69
N GLN A 79 8.36 -23.51 9.68
CA GLN A 79 9.30 -22.44 9.34
C GLN A 79 8.59 -21.19 8.78
N ARG A 80 7.53 -21.36 7.97
CA ARG A 80 6.72 -20.22 7.48
C ARG A 80 5.87 -19.57 8.57
N ALA A 81 5.42 -20.34 9.56
CA ALA A 81 4.75 -19.79 10.74
C ALA A 81 5.73 -19.10 11.71
N GLY A 82 7.00 -19.55 11.77
CA GLY A 82 8.04 -19.01 12.64
C GLY A 82 8.90 -17.87 12.07
N ALA A 83 8.88 -17.61 10.76
CA ALA A 83 9.77 -16.64 10.09
C ALA A 83 9.40 -15.14 10.27
N GLY A 84 8.48 -14.81 11.18
CA GLY A 84 8.08 -13.43 11.48
C GLY A 84 8.99 -12.64 12.43
N LEU A 85 10.12 -13.20 12.88
CA LEU A 85 11.05 -12.61 13.86
C LEU A 85 12.52 -12.54 13.33
N TRP A 86 12.76 -11.60 12.38
CA TRP A 86 13.95 -10.75 12.01
C TRP A 86 15.44 -11.18 12.31
N PRO A 87 16.51 -10.62 11.64
CA PRO A 87 17.01 -10.52 10.23
C PRO A 87 18.49 -11.07 10.12
N PRO A 88 19.46 -10.58 9.30
CA PRO A 88 19.51 -10.06 7.91
C PRO A 88 20.46 -10.91 7.02
N CYS A 89 20.26 -10.92 5.70
CA CYS A 89 21.31 -11.17 4.69
C CYS A 89 20.74 -10.66 3.35
N GLY A 90 21.43 -9.86 2.55
CA GLY A 90 22.82 -10.06 2.14
C GLY A 90 22.77 -10.38 0.65
N ALA A 91 23.06 -9.36 -0.15
CA ALA A 91 23.27 -9.34 -1.60
C ALA A 91 23.37 -10.68 -2.34
N GLN A 92 22.56 -10.83 -3.40
CA GLN A 92 23.05 -11.39 -4.66
C GLN A 92 22.57 -10.51 -5.82
N GLN A 93 23.55 -9.90 -6.47
CA GLN A 93 23.46 -9.10 -7.66
C GLN A 93 23.19 -10.01 -8.88
N PHE A 94 22.40 -9.53 -9.84
CA PHE A 94 22.57 -9.93 -11.24
C PHE A 94 22.84 -8.68 -12.07
N HIS A 95 24.00 -8.68 -12.73
CA HIS A 95 24.42 -7.71 -13.73
C HIS A 95 23.68 -7.95 -15.05
N GLY A 96 23.22 -6.85 -15.66
CA GLY A 96 22.85 -6.77 -17.06
C GLY A 96 23.34 -5.45 -17.60
N VAL A 97 24.45 -5.49 -18.33
CA VAL A 97 25.13 -4.35 -18.96
C VAL A 97 24.37 -3.95 -20.23
N HIS A 98 24.05 -2.67 -20.40
CA HIS A 98 23.85 -2.06 -21.72
C HIS A 98 24.58 -0.71 -21.77
N PRO A 99 25.12 -0.33 -22.93
CA PRO A 99 26.21 0.63 -23.04
C PRO A 99 25.72 2.08 -22.97
N GLU A 100 26.69 2.91 -22.59
CA GLU A 100 26.67 4.35 -22.38
C GLU A 100 26.00 5.17 -23.49
N GLN A 101 25.20 6.17 -23.08
CA GLN A 101 25.25 7.56 -23.57
C GLN A 101 24.26 8.47 -22.79
N PRO A 102 24.48 9.80 -22.72
CA PRO A 102 25.08 10.41 -21.54
C PRO A 102 24.12 11.19 -20.63
N ALA A 103 24.65 11.46 -19.44
CA ALA A 103 24.12 12.25 -18.35
C ALA A 103 23.42 13.56 -18.77
N ALA A 104 22.10 13.62 -18.59
CA ALA A 104 21.33 14.87 -18.62
C ALA A 104 20.04 14.83 -17.79
N TRP A 105 20.00 14.14 -16.64
CA TRP A 105 18.82 14.17 -15.74
C TRP A 105 19.16 14.19 -14.24
N ARG A 106 20.34 14.73 -13.88
CA ARG A 106 20.70 15.04 -12.48
C ARG A 106 20.63 16.55 -12.21
N SER A 107 19.47 17.15 -12.44
CA SER A 107 19.10 18.47 -11.91
C SER A 107 17.61 18.73 -12.16
N GLY A 108 16.74 18.09 -11.39
CA GLY A 108 15.30 18.31 -11.49
C GLY A 108 14.52 18.18 -10.17
N LEU A 109 15.21 17.98 -9.04
CA LEU A 109 14.57 17.81 -7.73
C LEU A 109 15.09 18.79 -6.66
N LEU A 110 15.82 19.85 -7.07
CA LEU A 110 16.38 20.85 -6.14
C LEU A 110 16.30 22.30 -6.65
N ALA A 111 15.37 22.63 -7.54
CA ALA A 111 15.15 24.01 -7.98
C ALA A 111 13.66 24.38 -7.94
N ALA A 112 13.15 24.55 -6.71
CA ALA A 112 11.96 25.37 -6.45
C ALA A 112 12.09 25.97 -5.04
N ALA A 113 13.24 26.60 -4.79
CA ALA A 113 13.50 27.37 -3.58
C ALA A 113 14.44 28.52 -3.93
N HIS A 114 13.93 29.52 -4.67
CA HIS A 114 14.32 30.94 -4.64
C HIS A 114 13.28 31.67 -5.52
N GLY A 115 12.47 32.53 -4.89
CA GLY A 115 11.48 33.36 -5.60
C GLY A 115 12.08 34.70 -6.04
N PRO A 116 11.25 35.53 -6.69
CA PRO A 116 11.22 36.95 -6.39
C PRO A 116 9.92 37.28 -5.64
N GLU A 117 10.14 37.95 -4.51
CA GLU A 117 9.37 39.02 -3.87
C GLU A 117 7.84 39.18 -4.04
N SER A 118 7.25 39.34 -2.84
CA SER A 118 6.09 40.15 -2.46
C SER A 118 4.67 39.56 -2.54
N ALA A 119 4.19 39.25 -1.33
CA ALA A 119 2.83 39.40 -0.81
C ALA A 119 1.66 38.71 -1.53
N ASP A 120 1.17 37.59 -0.96
CA ASP A 120 0.05 37.65 0.00
C ASP A 120 -0.08 36.30 0.73
N MET A 121 -0.05 36.31 2.06
CA MET A 121 0.03 35.11 2.93
C MET A 121 -1.25 34.95 3.75
N SER A 122 -2.37 34.73 3.06
CA SER A 122 -3.61 34.22 3.66
C SER A 122 -4.16 33.12 2.76
N GLY A 123 -3.85 31.87 3.08
CA GLY A 123 -4.28 30.73 2.29
C GLY A 123 -3.77 29.42 2.86
N GLU A 124 -4.64 28.77 3.64
CA GLU A 124 -4.57 27.38 4.03
C GLU A 124 -4.00 26.51 2.89
N LYS A 125 -2.80 25.94 3.05
CA LYS A 125 -2.31 24.90 2.14
C LYS A 125 -3.01 23.58 2.49
N VAL A 126 -4.29 23.51 2.18
CA VAL A 126 -4.99 22.26 1.99
C VAL A 126 -4.31 21.59 0.80
N ILE A 127 -3.73 20.41 0.99
CA ILE A 127 -3.33 19.56 -0.14
C ILE A 127 -4.63 19.06 -0.76
N SER A 128 -5.18 19.84 -1.67
CA SER A 128 -6.32 19.48 -2.49
C SER A 128 -5.81 18.54 -3.59
N LEU A 129 -6.04 17.23 -3.42
CA LEU A 129 -5.94 16.28 -4.52
C LEU A 129 -7.31 16.05 -5.16
N PRO A 130 -7.74 16.95 -6.06
CA PRO A 130 -8.56 16.53 -7.18
C PRO A 130 -7.92 17.04 -8.47
N ARG A 131 -7.19 16.17 -9.17
CA ARG A 131 -6.94 16.40 -10.59
C ARG A 131 -7.27 15.14 -11.38
N LEU A 132 -8.54 15.07 -11.80
CA LEU A 132 -8.83 14.60 -13.14
C LEU A 132 -7.90 15.40 -14.05
N THR A 133 -6.84 14.77 -14.55
CA THR A 133 -5.82 15.49 -15.31
C THR A 133 -6.39 15.72 -16.69
N ARG A 134 -7.25 16.73 -16.86
CA ARG A 134 -7.90 17.00 -18.16
C ARG A 134 -6.85 16.99 -19.26
N LEU A 135 -7.07 16.16 -20.28
CA LEU A 135 -6.22 16.18 -21.47
C LEU A 135 -6.28 17.59 -22.06
N PRO A 136 -5.15 18.09 -22.60
CA PRO A 136 -5.17 19.28 -23.45
C PRO A 136 -6.20 19.13 -24.57
N ASP A 137 -6.87 20.22 -24.95
CA ASP A 137 -7.89 20.19 -26.01
C ASP A 137 -7.32 19.70 -27.36
N ASP A 138 -6.03 19.94 -27.59
CA ASP A 138 -5.28 19.51 -28.78
C ASP A 138 -4.62 18.13 -28.62
N PHE A 139 -4.91 17.39 -27.55
CA PHE A 139 -4.25 16.10 -27.26
C PHE A 139 -4.38 15.12 -28.42
N TRP A 140 -5.60 14.89 -28.90
CA TRP A 140 -5.84 13.97 -30.01
C TRP A 140 -5.24 14.47 -31.32
N GLN A 141 -5.24 15.79 -31.56
CA GLN A 141 -4.56 16.37 -32.73
C GLN A 141 -3.06 16.06 -32.72
N ARG A 142 -2.40 16.14 -31.55
CA ARG A 142 -0.99 15.78 -31.39
C ARG A 142 -0.74 14.29 -31.57
N VAL A 143 -1.61 13.43 -31.02
CA VAL A 143 -1.50 11.97 -31.18
C VAL A 143 -1.68 11.57 -32.64
N MET A 144 -2.63 12.18 -33.36
CA MET A 144 -2.84 11.93 -34.79
C MET A 144 -1.68 12.45 -35.65
N ALA A 145 -1.11 13.62 -35.31
CA ALA A 145 -0.01 14.22 -36.08
C ALA A 145 1.30 13.45 -35.93
N ALA A 146 1.56 12.86 -34.76
CA ALA A 146 2.81 12.15 -34.48
C ALA A 146 2.61 10.93 -33.56
N PRO A 147 1.89 9.88 -34.02
CA PRO A 147 1.57 8.70 -33.20
C PRO A 147 2.81 7.97 -32.70
N TRP A 148 3.88 7.93 -33.50
CA TRP A 148 5.14 7.28 -33.15
C TRP A 148 5.87 7.88 -31.94
N ARG A 149 5.49 9.08 -31.49
CA ARG A 149 6.06 9.71 -30.27
C ARG A 149 5.46 9.17 -28.98
N TYR A 150 4.40 8.37 -29.06
CA TYR A 150 3.65 7.90 -27.90
C TYR A 150 3.91 6.41 -27.65
N ASP A 151 4.23 6.09 -26.39
CA ASP A 151 4.13 4.73 -25.89
C ASP A 151 2.67 4.38 -25.61
N LEU A 152 2.25 3.15 -25.95
CA LEU A 152 0.87 2.71 -25.82
C LEU A 152 0.40 2.75 -24.36
N PHE A 153 1.17 2.21 -23.42
CA PHE A 153 0.73 2.11 -22.02
C PHE A 153 0.68 3.49 -21.36
N GLN A 154 1.63 4.37 -21.66
CA GLN A 154 1.57 5.76 -21.20
C GLN A 154 0.39 6.52 -21.82
N LEU A 155 0.07 6.28 -23.09
CA LEU A 155 -1.10 6.86 -23.75
C LEU A 155 -2.39 6.41 -23.06
N LEU A 156 -2.57 5.09 -22.88
CA LEU A 156 -3.75 4.53 -22.21
C LEU A 156 -3.86 4.97 -20.75
N ARG A 157 -2.73 5.08 -20.03
CA ARG A 157 -2.67 5.64 -18.67
C ARG A 157 -3.22 7.06 -18.59
N ARG A 158 -2.85 7.93 -19.53
CA ARG A 158 -3.36 9.32 -19.59
C ARG A 158 -4.86 9.37 -19.89
N LEU A 159 -5.35 8.49 -20.77
CA LEU A 159 -6.77 8.35 -21.05
C LEU A 159 -7.54 7.85 -19.82
N ASP A 160 -6.97 6.89 -19.10
CA ASP A 160 -7.58 6.30 -17.91
C ASP A 160 -7.58 7.27 -16.72
N ALA A 161 -6.54 8.10 -16.59
CA ALA A 161 -6.39 9.14 -15.58
C ALA A 161 -7.40 10.29 -15.68
N GLN A 162 -8.19 10.35 -16.77
CA GLN A 162 -9.25 11.36 -16.89
C GLN A 162 -10.29 11.23 -15.78
N GLY A 163 -10.48 10.03 -15.22
CA GLY A 163 -11.47 9.72 -14.18
C GLY A 163 -12.91 10.07 -14.58
N GLY A 164 -13.87 9.78 -13.70
CA GLY A 164 -15.29 10.12 -13.91
C GLY A 164 -16.03 9.30 -14.98
N GLN A 165 -15.34 8.43 -15.72
CA GLN A 165 -15.97 7.46 -16.62
C GLN A 165 -16.68 6.35 -15.81
N ARG A 166 -17.81 5.86 -16.34
CA ARG A 166 -18.61 4.79 -15.70
C ARG A 166 -17.81 3.51 -15.46
N TYR A 167 -16.88 3.19 -16.36
CA TYR A 167 -15.98 2.04 -16.24
C TYR A 167 -14.54 2.51 -16.53
N PRO A 168 -13.54 2.09 -15.74
CA PRO A 168 -12.15 2.23 -16.12
C PRO A 168 -11.88 1.47 -17.42
N LEU A 169 -10.95 1.98 -18.23
CA LEU A 169 -10.64 1.44 -19.56
C LEU A 169 -10.30 -0.07 -19.49
N GLY A 170 -11.02 -0.97 -20.14
CA GLY A 170 -10.74 -2.42 -20.07
C GLY A 170 -11.44 -3.16 -18.92
N ARG A 171 -12.18 -2.44 -18.07
CA ARG A 171 -13.14 -3.03 -17.11
C ARG A 171 -14.58 -2.93 -17.59
N ALA A 172 -14.85 -2.30 -18.74
CA ALA A 172 -16.21 -2.21 -19.24
C ALA A 172 -16.73 -3.59 -19.68
N PRO A 173 -18.03 -3.87 -19.51
CA PRO A 173 -18.63 -5.15 -19.90
C PRO A 173 -18.80 -5.29 -21.41
N LEU A 174 -18.97 -4.17 -22.13
CA LEU A 174 -19.14 -4.14 -23.58
C LEU A 174 -18.18 -3.11 -24.22
N PRO A 175 -17.63 -3.37 -25.42
CA PRO A 175 -16.72 -2.46 -26.10
C PRO A 175 -17.28 -1.05 -26.37
N LYS A 176 -18.61 -0.92 -26.49
CA LYS A 176 -19.26 0.39 -26.72
C LYS A 176 -19.11 1.37 -25.57
N PHE A 177 -18.79 0.87 -24.37
CA PHE A 177 -18.59 1.66 -23.16
C PHE A 177 -17.11 2.01 -22.92
N GLU A 178 -16.20 1.54 -23.78
CA GLU A 178 -14.80 1.93 -23.75
C GLU A 178 -14.63 3.28 -24.46
N SER A 179 -13.79 4.16 -23.93
CA SER A 179 -13.53 5.49 -24.48
C SER A 179 -12.71 5.47 -25.77
N VAL A 180 -12.00 4.36 -26.03
CA VAL A 180 -11.16 4.17 -27.22
C VAL A 180 -11.32 2.76 -27.76
N ARG A 181 -11.36 2.62 -29.08
CA ARG A 181 -11.26 1.33 -29.78
C ARG A 181 -9.80 1.06 -30.10
N ILE A 182 -9.36 -0.18 -29.93
CA ILE A 182 -7.99 -0.59 -30.24
C ILE A 182 -8.05 -1.72 -31.23
N GLY A 183 -7.31 -1.60 -32.32
CA GLY A 183 -7.13 -2.62 -33.35
C GLY A 183 -5.65 -2.75 -33.72
N GLN A 184 -5.33 -3.75 -34.53
CA GLN A 184 -3.97 -4.00 -34.99
C GLN A 184 -3.81 -3.55 -36.45
N THR A 185 -2.66 -2.95 -36.78
CA THR A 185 -2.24 -2.75 -38.17
C THR A 185 -1.36 -3.92 -38.62
N PRO A 186 -1.81 -4.75 -39.58
CA PRO A 186 -1.00 -5.83 -40.14
C PRO A 186 0.20 -5.26 -40.90
N SER A 187 1.41 -5.60 -40.46
CA SER A 187 2.66 -5.10 -41.04
C SER A 187 3.79 -6.09 -40.86
N LEU A 188 4.62 -6.26 -41.89
CA LEU A 188 5.87 -7.03 -41.82
C LEU A 188 7.06 -6.17 -41.40
N ALA A 189 6.87 -4.85 -41.30
CA ALA A 189 7.95 -3.95 -40.93
C ALA A 189 8.40 -4.18 -39.49
N PHE A 190 9.69 -3.94 -39.24
CA PHE A 190 10.17 -3.73 -37.88
C PHE A 190 9.53 -2.44 -37.34
N ALA A 191 8.59 -2.57 -36.41
CA ALA A 191 7.81 -1.45 -35.92
C ALA A 191 8.70 -0.44 -35.17
N PRO A 192 8.88 0.80 -35.67
CA PRO A 192 9.71 1.80 -35.00
C PRO A 192 9.03 2.37 -33.74
N ALA A 193 7.71 2.19 -33.61
CA ALA A 193 6.90 2.60 -32.48
C ALA A 193 5.71 1.65 -32.31
N THR A 194 5.09 1.69 -31.13
CA THR A 194 3.94 0.83 -30.81
C THR A 194 2.65 1.29 -31.48
N VAL A 195 2.39 2.61 -31.44
CA VAL A 195 1.16 3.20 -31.99
C VAL A 195 1.36 3.50 -33.47
N ALA A 196 0.53 2.90 -34.32
CA ALA A 196 0.58 3.09 -35.77
C ALA A 196 -0.19 4.35 -36.19
N SER A 197 -1.43 4.49 -35.71
CA SER A 197 -2.30 5.61 -36.03
C SER A 197 -3.36 5.82 -34.97
N ALA A 198 -3.90 7.04 -34.93
CA ALA A 198 -5.11 7.38 -34.22
C ALA A 198 -6.07 8.06 -35.20
N THR A 199 -7.35 7.73 -35.14
CA THR A 199 -8.39 8.37 -35.97
C THR A 199 -9.63 8.64 -35.13
N PRO A 200 -10.38 9.73 -35.41
CA PRO A 200 -11.68 9.95 -34.79
C PRO A 200 -12.65 8.91 -35.34
N ARG A 201 -13.40 8.26 -34.44
CA ARG A 201 -14.39 7.24 -34.81
C ARG A 201 -15.80 7.81 -34.91
N ASP A 202 -16.13 8.78 -34.06
CA ASP A 202 -17.45 9.40 -34.06
C ASP A 202 -17.44 10.84 -33.53
N GLU A 203 -18.57 11.53 -33.74
CA GLU A 203 -18.81 12.89 -33.25
C GLU A 203 -18.92 12.96 -31.71
N ALA A 204 -19.10 11.81 -31.04
CA ALA A 204 -19.11 11.72 -29.58
C ALA A 204 -17.69 11.70 -28.96
N GLY A 205 -16.64 11.87 -29.77
CA GLY A 205 -15.26 12.02 -29.32
C GLY A 205 -14.54 10.70 -29.01
N ARG A 206 -15.08 9.56 -29.45
CA ARG A 206 -14.37 8.27 -29.38
C ARG A 206 -13.35 8.18 -30.49
N HIS A 207 -12.22 7.60 -30.17
CA HIS A 207 -11.10 7.44 -31.09
C HIS A 207 -10.82 5.96 -31.34
N GLU A 208 -10.26 5.66 -32.49
CA GLU A 208 -9.71 4.37 -32.84
C GLU A 208 -8.19 4.47 -32.88
N LEU A 209 -7.53 3.56 -32.16
CA LEU A 209 -6.09 3.40 -32.11
C LEU A 209 -5.71 2.13 -32.85
N SER A 210 -4.81 2.25 -33.81
CA SER A 210 -4.19 1.09 -34.45
C SER A 210 -2.76 0.93 -33.93
N ILE A 211 -2.38 -0.30 -33.60
CA ILE A 211 -1.05 -0.61 -33.05
C ILE A 211 -0.33 -1.64 -33.92
N TYR A 212 1.00 -1.58 -33.96
CA TYR A 212 1.81 -2.57 -34.67
C TYR A 212 2.07 -3.81 -33.81
N SER A 213 2.29 -3.62 -32.52
CA SER A 213 2.57 -4.71 -31.58
C SER A 213 1.32 -5.21 -30.88
N PHE A 214 1.38 -6.40 -30.28
CA PHE A 214 0.32 -6.99 -29.47
C PHE A 214 -0.93 -7.34 -30.31
N GLY A 215 -0.83 -8.46 -31.03
CA GLY A 215 -1.90 -9.01 -31.84
C GLY A 215 -1.45 -10.24 -32.62
N LEU A 216 -2.30 -10.72 -33.52
CA LEU A 216 -2.10 -11.94 -34.29
C LEU A 216 -1.14 -11.76 -35.48
N PHE A 217 -1.07 -10.55 -36.04
CA PHE A 217 -0.30 -10.26 -37.24
C PHE A 217 1.09 -9.69 -36.93
N GLY A 218 2.01 -9.80 -37.88
CA GLY A 218 3.33 -9.18 -37.82
C GLY A 218 4.50 -10.15 -37.75
N PRO A 219 5.74 -9.66 -37.81
CA PRO A 219 6.94 -10.50 -37.91
C PRO A 219 7.14 -11.40 -36.67
N ASN A 220 6.68 -10.93 -35.51
CA ASN A 220 6.69 -11.68 -34.24
C ASN A 220 5.28 -12.12 -33.81
N GLY A 221 4.32 -12.11 -34.73
CA GLY A 221 2.95 -12.54 -34.47
C GLY A 221 2.84 -14.06 -34.32
N PRO A 222 1.85 -14.57 -33.59
CA PRO A 222 1.63 -16.01 -33.43
C PRO A 222 1.11 -16.68 -34.71
N LEU A 223 0.52 -15.94 -35.65
CA LEU A 223 0.09 -16.50 -36.93
C LEU A 223 1.25 -16.61 -37.92
N PRO A 224 1.21 -17.61 -38.82
CA PRO A 224 2.19 -17.71 -39.91
C PRO A 224 2.31 -16.40 -40.70
N THR A 225 3.54 -16.05 -41.07
CA THR A 225 3.87 -14.79 -41.75
C THR A 225 3.06 -14.57 -43.03
N HIS A 226 2.83 -15.65 -43.80
CA HIS A 226 2.04 -15.58 -45.04
C HIS A 226 0.58 -15.10 -44.81
N LEU A 227 0.00 -15.31 -43.61
CA LEU A 227 -1.32 -14.75 -43.28
C LEU A 227 -1.26 -13.25 -43.03
N THR A 228 -0.17 -12.76 -42.45
CA THR A 228 0.06 -11.32 -42.30
C THR A 228 0.20 -10.65 -43.66
N GLU A 229 0.97 -11.26 -44.58
CA GLU A 229 1.10 -10.80 -45.97
C GLU A 229 -0.26 -10.75 -46.66
N TYR A 230 -1.01 -11.85 -46.61
CA TYR A 230 -2.34 -11.92 -47.22
C TYR A 230 -3.29 -10.82 -46.71
N VAL A 231 -3.34 -10.59 -45.40
CA VAL A 231 -4.18 -9.52 -44.84
C VAL A 231 -3.69 -8.15 -45.26
N HIS A 232 -2.37 -7.94 -45.25
CA HIS A 232 -1.77 -6.67 -45.67
C HIS A 232 -2.08 -6.36 -47.14
N GLU A 233 -1.91 -7.33 -48.04
CA GLU A 233 -2.24 -7.20 -49.46
C GLU A 233 -3.72 -6.90 -49.68
N ARG A 234 -4.63 -7.56 -48.94
CA ARG A 234 -6.06 -7.27 -49.02
C ARG A 234 -6.42 -5.84 -48.62
N ILE A 235 -5.80 -5.33 -47.57
CA ILE A 235 -6.01 -3.95 -47.12
C ILE A 235 -5.50 -2.98 -48.18
N VAL A 236 -4.27 -3.18 -48.69
CA VAL A 236 -3.61 -2.23 -49.60
C VAL A 236 -4.17 -2.27 -51.02
N HIS A 237 -4.35 -3.45 -51.59
CA HIS A 237 -4.75 -3.62 -53.00
C HIS A 237 -6.25 -3.75 -53.22
N HIS A 238 -6.98 -4.26 -52.22
CA HIS A 238 -8.40 -4.57 -52.35
C HIS A 238 -9.29 -3.75 -51.42
N GLN A 239 -8.71 -2.89 -50.57
CA GLN A 239 -9.44 -2.12 -49.54
C GLN A 239 -10.33 -3.01 -48.66
N ASP A 240 -9.98 -4.29 -48.54
CA ASP A 240 -10.74 -5.27 -47.77
C ASP A 240 -10.16 -5.41 -46.37
N HIS A 241 -10.83 -4.78 -45.41
CA HIS A 241 -10.45 -4.80 -44.00
C HIS A 241 -11.08 -5.96 -43.22
N SER A 242 -11.86 -6.84 -43.86
CA SER A 242 -12.73 -7.81 -43.17
C SER A 242 -12.00 -8.72 -42.19
N LEU A 243 -10.86 -9.29 -42.61
CA LEU A 243 -10.09 -10.22 -41.77
C LEU A 243 -9.38 -9.50 -40.61
N SER A 244 -8.88 -8.28 -40.83
CA SER A 244 -8.31 -7.43 -39.77
C SER A 244 -9.38 -7.01 -38.77
N ALA A 245 -10.53 -6.53 -39.25
CA ALA A 245 -11.65 -6.10 -38.42
C ALA A 245 -12.23 -7.26 -37.59
N PHE A 246 -12.28 -8.48 -38.15
CA PHE A 246 -12.64 -9.68 -37.41
C PHE A 246 -11.65 -9.98 -36.28
N ALA A 247 -10.33 -9.94 -36.57
CA ALA A 247 -9.31 -10.14 -35.55
C ALA A 247 -9.38 -9.07 -34.44
N ASP A 248 -9.72 -7.83 -34.80
CA ASP A 248 -9.85 -6.71 -33.87
C ASP A 248 -11.03 -6.85 -32.90
N LEU A 249 -12.00 -7.74 -33.16
CA LEU A 249 -12.98 -8.15 -32.15
C LEU A 249 -12.30 -8.74 -30.91
N PHE A 250 -11.22 -9.50 -31.12
CA PHE A 250 -10.45 -10.15 -30.07
C PHE A 250 -9.31 -9.25 -29.57
N HIS A 251 -8.56 -8.62 -30.48
CA HIS A 251 -7.42 -7.78 -30.11
C HIS A 251 -7.80 -6.64 -29.18
N HIS A 252 -8.96 -6.02 -29.40
CA HIS A 252 -9.42 -4.92 -28.57
C HIS A 252 -9.46 -5.31 -27.08
N ARG A 253 -10.13 -6.43 -26.77
CA ARG A 253 -10.28 -6.86 -25.38
C ARG A 253 -8.97 -7.38 -24.81
N ALA A 254 -8.21 -8.16 -25.58
CA ALA A 254 -6.92 -8.69 -25.16
C ALA A 254 -5.95 -7.56 -24.78
N THR A 255 -5.84 -6.54 -25.62
CA THR A 255 -4.93 -5.39 -25.39
C THR A 255 -5.31 -4.62 -24.14
N LEU A 256 -6.61 -4.36 -23.95
CA LEU A 256 -7.08 -3.66 -22.76
C LEU A 256 -6.88 -4.46 -21.48
N LEU A 257 -7.05 -5.78 -21.51
CA LEU A 257 -6.77 -6.64 -20.35
C LEU A 257 -5.28 -6.68 -20.03
N PHE A 258 -4.41 -6.67 -21.05
CA PHE A 258 -2.98 -6.61 -20.85
C PHE A 258 -2.54 -5.27 -20.23
N TYR A 259 -3.07 -4.16 -20.73
CA TYR A 259 -2.92 -2.85 -20.10
C TYR A 259 -3.42 -2.86 -18.65
N ARG A 260 -4.55 -3.51 -18.36
CA ARG A 260 -5.07 -3.62 -16.98
C ARG A 260 -4.16 -4.41 -16.06
N ALA A 261 -3.62 -5.54 -16.53
CA ALA A 261 -2.68 -6.32 -15.73
C ALA A 261 -1.44 -5.48 -15.35
N TRP A 262 -0.94 -4.67 -16.27
CA TRP A 262 0.15 -3.73 -16.00
C TRP A 262 -0.26 -2.58 -15.07
N ALA A 263 -1.39 -1.93 -15.32
CA ALA A 263 -1.88 -0.80 -14.54
C ALA A 263 -2.20 -1.18 -13.09
N ASP A 264 -2.87 -2.33 -12.88
CA ASP A 264 -3.25 -2.82 -11.56
C ASP A 264 -2.03 -3.24 -10.73
N ALA A 265 -0.91 -3.60 -11.36
CA ALA A 265 0.34 -3.95 -10.70
C ALA A 265 1.15 -2.71 -10.27
N GLN A 266 0.81 -1.52 -10.78
CA GLN A 266 1.61 -0.31 -10.60
C GLN A 266 0.94 0.65 -9.59
N PRO A 267 1.51 0.83 -8.37
CA PRO A 267 0.94 1.73 -7.36
C PRO A 267 0.77 3.17 -7.82
N THR A 268 1.67 3.64 -8.69
CA THR A 268 1.63 5.01 -9.19
C THR A 268 0.49 5.27 -10.16
N VAL A 269 -0.08 4.24 -10.81
CA VAL A 269 -1.22 4.40 -11.72
C VAL A 269 -2.52 4.57 -10.93
N SER A 270 -2.70 3.81 -9.84
CA SER A 270 -3.83 3.99 -8.92
C SER A 270 -3.91 5.43 -8.39
N LEU A 271 -2.76 6.08 -8.14
CA LEU A 271 -2.72 7.48 -7.67
C LEU A 271 -3.16 8.53 -8.70
N ASP A 272 -3.25 8.19 -9.99
CA ASP A 272 -3.70 9.14 -11.02
C ASP A 272 -5.21 9.42 -10.90
N ARG A 273 -5.94 8.56 -10.20
CA ARG A 273 -7.40 8.58 -10.10
C ARG A 273 -7.83 8.72 -8.64
N PRO A 274 -8.68 9.69 -8.29
CA PRO A 274 -9.20 9.81 -6.92
C PRO A 274 -10.17 8.66 -6.56
N ASP A 275 -10.79 8.04 -7.56
CA ASP A 275 -11.72 6.92 -7.41
C ASP A 275 -11.03 5.55 -7.32
N ASP A 276 -9.71 5.47 -7.55
CA ASP A 276 -8.94 4.24 -7.44
C ASP A 276 -7.94 4.30 -6.28
N SER A 277 -8.40 3.96 -5.07
CA SER A 277 -7.57 3.93 -3.87
C SER A 277 -7.15 2.52 -3.44
N ARG A 278 -7.20 1.53 -4.35
CA ARG A 278 -7.02 0.11 -3.99
C ARG A 278 -5.70 -0.15 -3.28
N PHE A 279 -4.59 0.36 -3.83
CA PHE A 279 -3.28 0.19 -3.22
C PHE A 279 -3.16 0.91 -1.87
N LEU A 280 -3.70 2.13 -1.77
CA LEU A 280 -3.73 2.90 -0.52
C LEU A 280 -4.54 2.18 0.56
N ASN A 281 -5.63 1.50 0.19
CA ASN A 281 -6.43 0.71 1.12
C ASN A 281 -5.65 -0.48 1.67
N TYR A 282 -4.82 -1.15 0.86
CA TYR A 282 -3.95 -2.21 1.35
C TYR A 282 -2.94 -1.69 2.38
N LEU A 283 -2.31 -0.53 2.11
CA LEU A 283 -1.43 0.11 3.08
C LEU A 283 -2.18 0.55 4.35
N ALA A 284 -3.41 1.05 4.20
CA ALA A 284 -4.24 1.46 5.33
C ALA A 284 -4.59 0.28 6.23
N CYS A 285 -4.92 -0.88 5.65
CA CYS A 285 -5.14 -2.12 6.39
C CYS A 285 -3.89 -2.55 7.16
N LEU A 286 -2.70 -2.46 6.55
CA LEU A 286 -1.43 -2.75 7.22
C LEU A 286 -1.13 -1.80 8.41
N ALA A 287 -1.58 -0.55 8.32
CA ALA A 287 -1.49 0.43 9.39
C ALA A 287 -2.63 0.33 10.44
N GLY A 288 -3.54 -0.65 10.32
CA GLY A 288 -4.68 -0.79 11.22
C GLY A 288 -5.77 0.28 11.07
N ILE A 289 -5.75 1.05 9.96
CA ILE A 289 -6.72 2.10 9.61
C ILE A 289 -7.49 1.76 8.33
N GLY A 290 -7.79 0.47 8.10
CA GLY A 290 -8.42 0.00 6.88
C GLY A 290 -9.87 0.45 6.69
N LEU A 291 -10.59 0.78 7.76
CA LEU A 291 -11.99 1.22 7.68
C LEU A 291 -12.10 2.70 7.27
N PRO A 292 -13.05 3.08 6.40
CA PRO A 292 -13.22 4.47 5.96
C PRO A 292 -13.38 5.47 7.12
N ALA A 293 -14.11 5.09 8.18
CA ALA A 293 -14.26 5.92 9.37
C ALA A 293 -12.92 6.20 10.08
N GLN A 294 -12.02 5.21 10.14
CA GLN A 294 -10.67 5.37 10.74
C GLN A 294 -9.74 6.21 9.85
N GLN A 295 -9.92 6.10 8.53
CA GLN A 295 -9.20 6.94 7.57
C GLN A 295 -9.59 8.42 7.70
N GLN A 296 -10.82 8.71 8.12
CA GLN A 296 -11.34 10.09 8.27
C GLN A 296 -11.29 10.61 9.71
N ALA A 297 -10.94 9.78 10.69
CA ALA A 297 -10.99 10.12 12.12
C ALA A 297 -9.87 11.06 12.62
N SER A 298 -8.99 11.56 11.74
CA SER A 298 -7.83 12.37 12.11
C SER A 298 -7.71 13.60 11.23
N SER A 299 -7.16 14.67 11.79
CA SER A 299 -6.74 15.87 11.04
C SER A 299 -5.53 15.62 10.12
N LEU A 300 -4.84 14.49 10.28
CA LEU A 300 -3.68 14.13 9.49
C LEU A 300 -4.09 13.66 8.08
N SER A 301 -3.35 14.13 7.07
CA SER A 301 -3.55 13.61 5.71
C SER A 301 -3.33 12.09 5.68
N LEU A 302 -4.21 11.37 4.98
CA LEU A 302 -4.11 9.91 4.85
C LEU A 302 -2.74 9.51 4.27
N HIS A 303 -2.29 10.20 3.23
CA HIS A 303 -1.02 9.89 2.57
C HIS A 303 0.18 10.04 3.51
N ALA A 304 0.20 11.06 4.38
CA ALA A 304 1.28 11.21 5.35
C ALA A 304 1.32 10.07 6.38
N ARG A 305 0.14 9.58 6.81
CA ARG A 305 0.07 8.38 7.66
C ARG A 305 0.57 7.14 6.93
N LEU A 306 0.14 6.94 5.68
CA LEU A 306 0.53 5.78 4.88
C LEU A 306 2.01 5.77 4.50
N MET A 307 2.64 6.93 4.32
CA MET A 307 4.09 7.04 4.12
C MET A 307 4.88 6.41 5.28
N LEU A 308 4.34 6.50 6.49
CA LEU A 308 4.93 6.00 7.72
C LEU A 308 4.36 4.64 8.13
N VAL A 309 3.68 3.93 7.23
CA VAL A 309 3.08 2.60 7.48
C VAL A 309 4.05 1.62 8.11
N GLY A 310 5.32 1.61 7.68
CA GLY A 310 6.33 0.70 8.25
C GLY A 310 6.66 0.97 9.72
N HIS A 311 6.45 2.20 10.21
CA HIS A 311 6.53 2.52 11.63
C HIS A 311 5.22 2.23 12.35
N LEU A 312 4.07 2.49 11.71
CA LEU A 312 2.74 2.30 12.28
C LEU A 312 2.32 0.83 12.39
N SER A 313 2.82 -0.05 11.52
CA SER A 313 2.48 -1.48 11.52
C SER A 313 3.18 -2.26 12.65
N ARG A 314 4.12 -1.64 13.37
CA ARG A 314 4.84 -2.28 14.48
C ARG A 314 3.93 -2.31 15.70
N HIS A 315 3.87 -3.46 16.37
CA HIS A 315 3.09 -3.62 17.61
C HIS A 315 3.68 -2.83 18.79
N GLY A 316 4.98 -2.57 18.79
CA GLY A 316 5.66 -1.80 19.82
C GLY A 316 5.92 -0.37 19.36
N HIS A 317 5.38 0.60 20.10
CA HIS A 317 5.63 2.02 19.86
C HIS A 317 6.72 2.53 20.80
N ASP A 318 7.90 2.78 20.24
CA ASP A 318 9.05 3.32 20.94
C ASP A 318 9.04 4.86 20.89
N ALA A 319 9.65 5.49 21.90
CA ALA A 319 9.83 6.94 21.90
C ALA A 319 10.63 7.43 20.68
N GLU A 320 11.59 6.63 20.22
CA GLU A 320 12.40 6.94 19.05
C GLU A 320 11.55 6.98 17.78
N GLY A 321 10.66 6.02 17.57
CA GLY A 321 9.74 5.98 16.44
C GLY A 321 8.82 7.18 16.40
N LEU A 322 8.23 7.58 17.54
CA LEU A 322 7.42 8.80 17.61
C LEU A 322 8.26 10.04 17.29
N VAL A 323 9.48 10.16 17.84
CA VAL A 323 10.38 11.28 17.51
C VAL A 323 10.71 11.31 16.01
N ARG A 324 10.97 10.16 15.40
CA ARG A 324 11.30 10.05 13.97
C ARG A 324 10.12 10.42 13.09
N ILE A 325 8.91 9.95 13.42
CA ILE A 325 7.65 10.31 12.76
C ILE A 325 7.46 11.83 12.80
N LEU A 326 7.53 12.43 13.99
CA LEU A 326 7.30 13.87 14.16
C LEU A 326 8.36 14.71 13.46
N ARG A 327 9.65 14.32 13.53
CA ARG A 327 10.73 15.00 12.81
C ARG A 327 10.51 14.96 11.31
N HIS A 328 10.13 13.81 10.78
CA HIS A 328 9.91 13.63 9.34
C HIS A 328 8.68 14.41 8.86
N TYR A 329 7.56 14.32 9.58
CA TYR A 329 6.31 14.98 9.22
C TYR A 329 6.39 16.51 9.31
N PHE A 330 6.95 17.04 10.41
CA PHE A 330 7.00 18.49 10.64
C PHE A 330 8.25 19.16 10.08
N GLY A 331 9.31 18.39 9.78
CA GLY A 331 10.59 18.93 9.35
C GLY A 331 11.31 19.77 10.42
N VAL A 332 10.99 19.56 11.70
CA VAL A 332 11.58 20.30 12.83
C VAL A 332 12.28 19.35 13.80
N PRO A 333 13.28 19.83 14.57
CA PRO A 333 13.91 18.99 15.57
C PRO A 333 12.94 18.68 16.71
N VAL A 334 12.82 17.40 17.06
CA VAL A 334 11.96 16.91 18.15
C VAL A 334 12.79 16.13 19.15
N ARG A 335 12.57 16.34 20.45
CA ARG A 335 13.12 15.53 21.54
C ARG A 335 11.98 15.06 22.43
N LEU A 336 12.10 13.86 22.99
CA LEU A 336 11.10 13.27 23.86
C LEU A 336 11.74 12.92 25.20
N THR A 337 11.14 13.39 26.29
CA THR A 337 11.54 13.07 27.66
C THR A 337 10.51 12.11 28.25
N GLN A 338 10.91 10.86 28.48
CA GLN A 338 10.06 9.82 29.09
C GLN A 338 10.07 9.91 30.62
N ASN A 339 9.20 9.12 31.24
CA ASN A 339 9.21 8.83 32.67
C ASN A 339 9.03 10.07 33.56
N LEU A 340 8.10 10.95 33.19
CA LEU A 340 7.88 12.17 33.95
C LEU A 340 7.01 11.89 35.18
N PRO A 341 7.48 12.25 36.39
CA PRO A 341 6.72 12.04 37.60
C PRO A 341 5.42 12.84 37.59
N HIS A 342 4.32 12.17 37.87
CA HIS A 342 3.00 12.73 38.02
C HIS A 342 2.29 12.10 39.21
N TRP A 343 1.46 12.90 39.88
CA TRP A 343 0.65 12.43 40.99
C TRP A 343 -0.69 11.93 40.45
N LEU A 344 -0.96 10.64 40.61
CA LEU A 344 -2.25 10.02 40.36
C LEU A 344 -3.07 10.11 41.63
N THR A 345 -4.18 10.83 41.60
CA THR A 345 -5.12 10.93 42.73
C THR A 345 -5.82 9.59 42.93
N LEU A 346 -5.85 9.10 44.18
CA LEU A 346 -6.56 7.89 44.57
C LEU A 346 -8.01 8.20 44.91
N ASP A 347 -8.94 7.44 44.35
CA ASP A 347 -10.35 7.51 44.75
C ASP A 347 -10.51 7.16 46.23
N SER A 348 -11.53 7.72 46.88
CA SER A 348 -11.80 7.54 48.32
C SER A 348 -12.04 6.08 48.74
N ARG A 349 -12.40 5.20 47.79
CA ARG A 349 -12.55 3.75 47.95
C ARG A 349 -11.23 2.98 47.92
N ASP A 350 -10.22 3.50 47.23
CA ASP A 350 -8.91 2.88 47.04
C ASP A 350 -7.89 3.39 48.09
N GLN A 351 -8.29 4.38 48.88
CA GLN A 351 -7.54 4.86 50.03
C GLN A 351 -7.58 3.81 51.15
N ALA A 352 -6.40 3.40 51.60
CA ALA A 352 -6.28 2.46 52.70
C ALA A 352 -6.88 3.05 53.99
N ARG A 353 -7.84 2.34 54.58
CA ARG A 353 -8.43 2.66 55.89
C ARG A 353 -8.06 1.57 56.89
N LEU A 354 -7.77 1.98 58.12
CA LEU A 354 -7.55 1.05 59.22
C LEU A 354 -8.86 0.31 59.53
N GLY A 355 -8.81 -1.02 59.47
CA GLY A 355 -9.95 -1.88 59.77
C GLY A 355 -9.50 -3.32 60.03
N ALA A 356 -10.35 -4.10 60.69
CA ALA A 356 -10.12 -5.52 60.94
C ALA A 356 -10.78 -6.38 59.84
N GLY A 357 -10.07 -7.34 59.27
CA GLY A 357 -10.64 -8.28 58.30
C GLY A 357 -9.63 -8.88 57.33
N ARG A 358 -9.96 -10.06 56.77
CA ARG A 358 -9.07 -10.82 55.87
C ARG A 358 -8.80 -10.13 54.53
N HIS A 359 -9.67 -9.18 54.13
CA HIS A 359 -9.63 -8.44 52.87
C HIS A 359 -9.08 -7.01 53.01
N MET A 360 -8.54 -6.63 54.18
CA MET A 360 -8.00 -5.28 54.39
C MET A 360 -6.60 -5.11 53.75
N PRO A 361 -6.27 -3.92 53.22
CA PRO A 361 -4.96 -3.63 52.65
C PRO A 361 -3.87 -3.78 53.71
N ARG A 362 -2.79 -4.48 53.35
CA ARG A 362 -1.69 -4.80 54.27
C ARG A 362 -0.50 -3.88 53.98
N LEU A 363 0.08 -3.33 55.04
CA LEU A 363 1.31 -2.56 54.96
C LEU A 363 2.43 -3.41 54.33
N GLY A 364 3.14 -2.86 53.34
CA GLY A 364 4.22 -3.54 52.63
C GLY A 364 3.80 -4.52 51.53
N ALA A 365 2.49 -4.79 51.37
CA ALA A 365 1.99 -5.68 50.31
C ALA A 365 0.98 -5.00 49.39
N SER A 366 0.00 -4.26 49.93
CA SER A 366 -1.10 -3.70 49.14
C SER A 366 -1.61 -2.34 49.61
N ALA A 367 -1.05 -1.77 50.68
CA ALA A 367 -1.45 -0.45 51.17
C ALA A 367 -0.62 0.67 50.51
N PHE A 368 -1.31 1.63 49.90
CA PHE A 368 -0.73 2.91 49.47
C PHE A 368 -0.99 3.98 50.54
N LEU A 369 -0.01 4.84 50.78
CA LEU A 369 -0.10 5.92 51.75
C LEU A 369 -0.59 7.21 51.10
N GLY A 370 -1.67 7.79 51.63
CA GLY A 370 -2.14 9.14 51.28
C GLY A 370 -3.24 9.17 50.21
N VAL A 371 -3.45 10.36 49.64
CA VAL A 371 -4.52 10.66 48.66
C VAL A 371 -4.06 10.59 47.21
N ALA A 372 -2.76 10.35 46.97
CA ALA A 372 -2.19 10.26 45.63
C ALA A 372 -0.94 9.36 45.61
N VAL A 373 -0.71 8.68 44.49
CA VAL A 373 0.48 7.87 44.22
C VAL A 373 1.32 8.57 43.16
N ARG A 374 2.63 8.59 43.37
CA ARG A 374 3.57 9.11 42.37
C ARG A 374 3.82 8.03 41.32
N ASP A 375 3.37 8.27 40.11
CA ASP A 375 3.68 7.46 38.94
C ASP A 375 4.66 8.19 38.02
N VAL A 376 5.50 7.44 37.32
CA VAL A 376 6.39 7.96 36.27
C VAL A 376 6.05 7.39 34.91
N GLN A 377 5.30 6.31 34.81
CA GLN A 377 5.16 5.53 33.58
C GLN A 377 4.17 6.14 32.58
N HIS A 378 3.20 6.93 33.03
CA HIS A 378 2.10 7.40 32.18
C HIS A 378 2.28 8.77 31.53
N ARG A 379 3.38 9.50 31.79
CA ARG A 379 3.64 10.82 31.18
C ARG A 379 4.98 10.91 30.48
N PHE A 380 4.95 11.55 29.30
CA PHE A 380 6.11 12.00 28.56
C PHE A 380 5.94 13.46 28.12
N ARG A 381 7.04 14.12 27.76
CA ARG A 381 7.04 15.49 27.22
C ARG A 381 7.74 15.53 25.88
N LEU A 382 7.08 16.16 24.91
CA LEU A 382 7.66 16.47 23.62
C LEU A 382 8.23 17.89 23.65
N HIS A 383 9.47 18.02 23.21
CA HIS A 383 10.16 19.28 23.00
C HIS A 383 10.34 19.48 21.49
N LEU A 384 9.70 20.52 20.96
CA LEU A 384 9.80 20.92 19.55
C LEU A 384 10.75 22.11 19.45
N GLY A 385 11.88 21.93 18.78
CA GLY A 385 12.78 23.03 18.47
C GLY A 385 14.26 22.69 18.46
N PRO A 386 15.11 23.64 18.02
CA PRO A 386 14.80 25.06 17.78
C PRO A 386 13.85 25.33 16.59
N LEU A 387 13.00 26.36 16.72
CA LEU A 387 11.98 26.76 15.74
C LEU A 387 12.18 28.22 15.31
N SER A 388 11.89 28.53 14.05
CA SER A 388 11.69 29.92 13.61
C SER A 388 10.38 30.50 14.16
N ALA A 389 10.22 31.83 14.16
CA ALA A 389 8.98 32.49 14.60
C ALA A 389 7.74 32.00 13.83
N ALA A 390 7.87 31.78 12.51
CA ALA A 390 6.80 31.25 11.67
C ALA A 390 6.42 29.81 12.04
N GLN A 391 7.41 28.95 12.32
CA GLN A 391 7.16 27.59 12.78
C GLN A 391 6.54 27.57 14.18
N TYR A 392 7.01 28.42 15.09
CA TYR A 392 6.46 28.54 16.44
C TYR A 392 4.98 28.89 16.43
N ALA A 393 4.56 29.83 15.58
CA ALA A 393 3.16 30.20 15.41
C ALA A 393 2.27 29.02 15.01
N ARG A 394 2.80 28.06 14.23
CA ARG A 394 2.07 26.84 13.82
C ARG A 394 1.83 25.84 14.96
N PHE A 395 2.61 25.91 16.03
CA PHE A 395 2.50 25.04 17.21
C PHE A 395 1.85 25.72 18.42
N LEU A 396 1.33 26.94 18.26
CA LEU A 396 0.55 27.58 19.31
C LEU A 396 -0.70 26.75 19.66
N PRO A 397 -1.22 26.91 20.90
CA PRO A 397 -2.52 26.34 21.25
C PRO A 397 -3.57 26.70 20.18
N ASP A 398 -4.39 25.72 19.80
CA ASP A 398 -5.42 25.80 18.74
C ASP A 398 -4.96 25.90 17.28
N ALA A 399 -3.67 26.13 17.03
CA ALA A 399 -3.09 26.10 15.69
C ALA A 399 -3.10 24.67 15.09
N PRO A 400 -3.07 24.51 13.75
CA PRO A 400 -3.16 23.20 13.11
C PRO A 400 -2.04 22.25 13.55
N GLY A 401 -0.81 22.74 13.72
CA GLY A 401 0.32 21.90 14.14
C GLY A 401 0.13 21.28 15.52
N ALA A 402 -0.50 21.99 16.46
CA ALA A 402 -0.80 21.44 17.79
C ALA A 402 -1.84 20.30 17.72
N ARG A 403 -2.84 20.42 16.85
CA ARG A 403 -3.84 19.37 16.59
C ARG A 403 -3.18 18.14 15.95
N GLU A 404 -2.34 18.36 14.93
CA GLU A 404 -1.60 17.29 14.24
C GLU A 404 -0.66 16.53 15.20
N VAL A 405 0.05 17.22 16.11
CA VAL A 405 0.91 16.58 17.12
C VAL A 405 0.09 15.70 18.05
N ARG A 406 -1.07 16.18 18.52
CA ARG A 406 -1.98 15.40 19.37
C ARG A 406 -2.51 14.17 18.64
N ASP A 407 -2.89 14.32 17.38
CA ASP A 407 -3.41 13.22 16.58
C ASP A 407 -2.35 12.15 16.30
N TRP A 408 -1.10 12.54 16.05
CA TRP A 408 0.02 11.60 15.99
C TRP A 408 0.21 10.87 17.32
N GLY A 409 0.16 11.59 18.45
CA GLY A 409 0.22 10.98 19.77
C GLY A 409 -0.96 10.05 20.09
N ALA A 410 -2.15 10.35 19.59
CA ALA A 410 -3.37 9.55 19.80
C ALA A 410 -3.49 8.35 18.84
N SER A 411 -2.87 8.45 17.66
CA SER A 411 -2.82 7.37 16.66
C SER A 411 -1.99 6.17 17.14
N LEU A 412 -1.18 6.35 18.17
CA LEU A 412 -0.46 5.28 18.85
C LEU A 412 -1.38 4.65 19.90
N PRO A 413 -1.61 3.31 19.87
CA PRO A 413 -2.38 2.63 20.90
C PRO A 413 -1.82 2.95 22.29
N ARG A 414 -2.73 3.33 23.19
CA ARG A 414 -2.43 3.51 24.61
C ARG A 414 -2.26 2.12 25.21
N HIS A 415 -1.04 1.76 25.58
CA HIS A 415 -0.77 0.57 26.39
C HIS A 415 -1.09 0.82 27.85
#